data_AF-A0A6P7YKP3-F1
#
_entry.id   AF-A0A6P7YKP3-F1
#
_cell.length_a   1.000
_cell.length_b   1.000
_cell.length_c   1.000
_cell.angle_alpha   90.00
_cell.angle_beta   90.00
_cell.angle_gamma   90.00
#
_symmetry.space_group_name_H-M   'P 1'
#
loop_
_entity.id
_entity.type
_entity.pdbx_description
1 polymer ?
#
loop_
_entity_poly.entity_id
_entity_poly.type
_entity_poly.pdbx_seq_one_letter_code
_entity_poly.pdbx_strand_id
1 'polypeptide(L)'
;MVGHEEMGAAQLCCSHGLPLKYFCETDQLDVCAECIAGGLHRDHPYLNMEEACKKRKVYDFSGERLALTLCVTSGRAGAEADIFALNQLFFRLGFVNRIVRDPTGEGFKRELLAFRGWVESRGSCISCCFVVLMAHGRPGILIGSDGTTVNLEQLFQAMDNQNCPALQGKPKIFLIQACRGEQEDPGIMYTTDALSHLSKVLPTHTDSLFIYSSQEGYVSYRSETEGSILIQRLVTVFLKGFCEFHILELLTKVIREVSDINIPTRNQQQRKSTPLVQYTLRKLLYLKPSGMAA
;
A
#
# COMPACT_ATOMS: atom_id res chain seq x y z
N MET A 1 -20.58 3.15 -29.39
CA MET A 1 -21.23 3.22 -28.06
C MET A 1 -20.32 4.05 -27.17
N VAL A 2 -20.84 4.92 -26.31
CA VAL A 2 -20.02 5.89 -25.57
C VAL A 2 -19.19 5.16 -24.51
N GLY A 3 -17.91 5.52 -24.37
CA GLY A 3 -17.04 4.95 -23.34
C GLY A 3 -17.40 5.49 -21.97
N HIS A 4 -17.48 4.60 -20.97
CA HIS A 4 -17.38 5.02 -19.57
C HIS A 4 -15.94 5.39 -19.27
N GLU A 5 -15.65 6.68 -19.20
CA GLU A 5 -14.45 7.16 -18.52
C GLU A 5 -14.64 6.94 -17.02
N GLU A 6 -14.02 5.89 -16.47
CA GLU A 6 -13.92 5.70 -15.02
C GLU A 6 -13.02 6.79 -14.43
N MET A 7 -13.63 7.94 -14.13
CA MET A 7 -13.00 9.03 -13.40
C MET A 7 -12.58 8.56 -12.00
N GLY A 8 -11.28 8.57 -11.72
CA GLY A 8 -10.79 8.23 -10.38
C GLY A 8 -11.33 9.20 -9.31
N ALA A 9 -11.62 8.66 -8.12
CA ALA A 9 -12.42 9.32 -7.10
C ALA A 9 -11.70 10.46 -6.36
N ALA A 10 -11.63 11.65 -6.98
CA ALA A 10 -11.16 12.88 -6.35
C ALA A 10 -11.91 13.18 -5.03
N GLN A 11 -11.22 13.76 -4.05
CA GLN A 11 -11.75 14.04 -2.72
C GLN A 11 -12.84 15.15 -2.77
N LEU A 12 -14.11 14.82 -2.47
CA LEU A 12 -15.25 15.76 -2.56
C LEU A 12 -15.72 16.31 -1.21
N CYS A 13 -16.27 17.53 -1.22
CA CYS A 13 -16.91 18.19 -0.10
C CYS A 13 -18.30 17.60 0.19
N CYS A 14 -18.58 17.28 1.46
CA CYS A 14 -19.90 16.79 1.89
C CYS A 14 -21.03 17.82 1.71
N SER A 15 -20.77 19.11 1.88
CA SER A 15 -21.78 20.18 1.75
C SER A 15 -22.06 20.62 0.31
N HIS A 16 -21.09 20.45 -0.59
CA HIS A 16 -21.12 21.07 -1.93
C HIS A 16 -20.89 20.11 -3.10
N GLY A 17 -20.48 18.86 -2.85
CA GLY A 17 -20.13 17.89 -3.90
C GLY A 17 -18.87 18.23 -4.71
N LEU A 18 -18.23 19.38 -4.47
CA LEU A 18 -17.07 19.88 -5.20
C LEU A 18 -15.74 19.38 -4.62
N PRO A 19 -14.67 19.24 -5.43
CA PRO A 19 -13.37 18.81 -4.94
C PRO A 19 -12.80 19.69 -3.82
N LEU A 20 -12.29 19.03 -2.77
CA LEU A 20 -11.50 19.63 -1.70
C LEU A 20 -10.11 19.95 -2.25
N LYS A 21 -9.77 21.24 -2.29
CA LYS A 21 -8.54 21.77 -2.92
C LYS A 21 -7.73 22.67 -2.01
N TYR A 22 -8.30 23.05 -0.86
CA TYR A 22 -7.69 23.95 0.10
C TYR A 22 -7.77 23.35 1.51
N PHE A 23 -6.89 23.77 2.40
CA PHE A 23 -6.88 23.39 3.81
C PHE A 23 -7.13 24.63 4.65
N CYS A 24 -8.18 24.61 5.47
CA CYS A 24 -8.45 25.67 6.42
C CYS A 24 -7.53 25.53 7.64
N GLU A 25 -6.71 26.55 7.92
CA GLU A 25 -5.75 26.50 9.03
C GLU A 25 -6.42 26.74 10.40
N THR A 26 -7.57 27.41 10.46
CA THR A 26 -8.35 27.59 11.70
C THR A 26 -8.97 26.26 12.15
N ASP A 27 -9.74 25.63 11.26
CA ASP A 27 -10.58 24.47 11.60
C ASP A 27 -9.86 23.11 11.35
N GLN A 28 -8.62 23.17 10.85
CA GLN A 28 -7.75 22.01 10.57
C GLN A 28 -8.38 20.96 9.62
N LEU A 29 -9.20 21.41 8.66
CA LEU A 29 -9.95 20.54 7.74
C LEU A 29 -9.83 20.97 6.26
N ASP A 30 -9.95 19.99 5.37
CA ASP A 30 -9.88 20.20 3.91
C ASP A 30 -11.22 20.77 3.39
N VAL A 31 -11.18 21.85 2.59
CA VAL A 31 -12.34 22.61 2.08
C VAL A 31 -12.33 22.74 0.54
N CYS A 32 -13.51 22.91 -0.07
CA CYS A 32 -13.65 23.26 -1.48
C CYS A 32 -13.72 24.79 -1.68
N ALA A 33 -13.82 25.25 -2.93
CA ALA A 33 -13.94 26.68 -3.23
C ALA A 33 -15.17 27.35 -2.59
N GLU A 34 -16.35 26.71 -2.61
CA GLU A 34 -17.60 27.29 -2.09
C GLU A 34 -17.62 27.42 -0.56
N CYS A 35 -16.94 26.51 0.15
CA CYS A 35 -16.69 26.63 1.60
C CYS A 35 -16.00 27.94 1.99
N ILE A 36 -15.17 28.49 1.09
CA ILE A 36 -14.46 29.77 1.24
C ILE A 36 -15.30 30.91 0.65
N ALA A 37 -15.87 30.73 -0.54
CA ALA A 37 -16.61 31.80 -1.22
C ALA A 37 -17.89 32.22 -0.47
N GLY A 38 -18.66 31.25 0.04
CA GLY A 38 -19.97 31.49 0.69
C GLY A 38 -20.18 30.81 2.04
N GLY A 39 -19.25 29.95 2.48
CA GLY A 39 -19.41 29.13 3.68
C GLY A 39 -18.78 29.67 4.97
N LEU A 40 -18.76 28.80 5.99
CA LEU A 40 -18.24 29.06 7.34
C LEU A 40 -16.73 29.39 7.40
N HIS A 41 -15.99 29.20 6.30
CA HIS A 41 -14.52 29.34 6.28
C HIS A 41 -14.05 30.57 5.48
N ARG A 42 -14.96 31.49 5.12
CA ARG A 42 -14.66 32.66 4.27
C ARG A 42 -13.49 33.50 4.78
N ASP A 43 -13.52 33.83 6.06
CA ASP A 43 -12.56 34.74 6.69
C ASP A 43 -11.39 34.00 7.36
N HIS A 44 -11.28 32.67 7.14
CA HIS A 44 -10.23 31.83 7.72
C HIS A 44 -9.02 31.73 6.78
N PRO A 45 -7.77 31.77 7.32
CA PRO A 45 -6.58 31.49 6.52
C PRO A 45 -6.63 30.09 5.93
N TYR A 46 -6.34 29.98 4.63
CA TYR A 46 -6.29 28.72 3.90
C TYR A 46 -5.03 28.60 3.06
N LEU A 47 -4.60 27.35 2.85
CA LEU A 47 -3.51 26.97 1.93
C LEU A 47 -4.08 26.11 0.81
N ASN A 48 -3.44 26.05 -0.36
CA ASN A 48 -3.80 25.00 -1.32
C ASN A 48 -3.30 23.61 -0.83
N MET A 49 -3.85 22.52 -1.36
CA MET A 49 -3.47 21.15 -0.94
C MET A 49 -1.95 20.89 -0.99
N GLU A 50 -1.26 21.41 -2.02
CA GLU A 50 0.17 21.18 -2.19
C GLU A 50 0.99 21.89 -1.09
N GLU A 51 0.66 23.15 -0.78
CA GLU A 51 1.21 23.94 0.33
C GLU A 51 0.90 23.33 1.69
N ALA A 52 -0.35 22.92 1.93
CA ALA A 52 -0.77 22.27 3.16
C ALA A 52 0.00 20.95 3.38
N CYS A 53 0.21 20.17 2.32
CA CYS A 53 0.99 18.94 2.35
C CYS A 53 2.49 19.20 2.52
N LYS A 54 3.04 20.27 1.93
CA LYS A 54 4.43 20.73 2.17
C LYS A 54 4.62 21.14 3.64
N LYS A 55 3.75 22.01 4.18
CA LYS A 55 3.79 22.56 5.55
C LYS A 55 3.63 21.45 6.61
N ARG A 56 2.63 20.59 6.46
CA ARG A 56 2.36 19.45 7.36
C ARG A 56 3.34 18.28 7.18
N LYS A 57 4.19 18.28 6.14
CA LYS A 57 5.06 17.15 5.73
C LYS A 57 4.26 15.85 5.48
N VAL A 58 3.14 15.98 4.77
CA VAL A 58 2.22 14.88 4.39
C VAL A 58 2.24 14.67 2.86
N TYR A 59 2.04 13.45 2.37
CA TYR A 59 1.80 13.22 0.94
C TYR A 59 0.42 13.71 0.52
N ASP A 60 0.33 14.38 -0.64
CA ASP A 60 -0.95 14.66 -1.24
C ASP A 60 -1.59 13.33 -1.69
N PHE A 61 -2.82 13.09 -1.25
CA PHE A 61 -3.59 11.87 -1.49
C PHE A 61 -4.94 12.17 -2.18
N SER A 62 -5.14 13.40 -2.67
CA SER A 62 -6.40 13.88 -3.26
C SER A 62 -6.64 13.39 -4.70
N GLY A 63 -5.57 13.06 -5.44
CA GLY A 63 -5.58 12.53 -6.81
C GLY A 63 -5.79 11.02 -6.92
N GLU A 64 -5.84 10.52 -8.15
CA GLU A 64 -6.12 9.11 -8.48
C GLU A 64 -5.22 8.10 -7.77
N ARG A 65 -5.78 6.94 -7.39
CA ARG A 65 -5.09 5.89 -6.66
C ARG A 65 -5.19 4.60 -7.45
N LEU A 66 -4.08 4.07 -7.95
CA LEU A 66 -4.06 2.85 -8.78
C LEU A 66 -3.39 1.69 -8.04
N ALA A 67 -3.97 0.50 -8.15
CA ALA A 67 -3.44 -0.72 -7.55
C ALA A 67 -3.29 -1.84 -8.59
N LEU A 68 -2.33 -2.74 -8.32
CA LEU A 68 -2.08 -3.95 -9.10
C LEU A 68 -1.92 -5.14 -8.16
N THR A 69 -2.78 -6.14 -8.28
CA THR A 69 -2.66 -7.41 -7.54
C THR A 69 -2.21 -8.52 -8.50
N LEU A 70 -0.96 -8.95 -8.39
CA LEU A 70 -0.40 -10.08 -9.13
C LEU A 70 -0.33 -11.30 -8.19
N CYS A 71 -1.16 -12.31 -8.43
CA CYS A 71 -1.28 -13.47 -7.54
C CYS A 71 -1.23 -14.81 -8.29
N VAL A 72 -0.27 -15.66 -7.97
CA VAL A 72 -0.34 -17.09 -8.32
C VAL A 72 -1.33 -17.76 -7.37
N THR A 73 -2.37 -18.41 -7.92
CA THR A 73 -3.42 -19.08 -7.14
C THR A 73 -3.23 -20.60 -7.14
N SER A 74 -2.62 -21.13 -8.19
CA SER A 74 -2.23 -22.52 -8.36
C SER A 74 -1.37 -23.01 -7.19
N GLY A 75 -1.78 -24.12 -6.56
CA GLY A 75 -1.12 -24.66 -5.36
C GLY A 75 -1.24 -23.80 -4.09
N ARG A 76 -1.92 -22.65 -4.14
CA ARG A 76 -1.98 -21.66 -3.05
C ARG A 76 -3.39 -21.52 -2.48
N ALA A 77 -3.96 -22.61 -1.96
CA ALA A 77 -5.22 -22.61 -1.22
C ALA A 77 -5.26 -21.48 -0.17
N GLY A 78 -6.35 -20.69 -0.15
CA GLY A 78 -6.48 -19.45 0.62
C GLY A 78 -6.15 -18.16 -0.16
N ALA A 79 -5.47 -18.23 -1.31
CA ALA A 79 -5.09 -17.05 -2.09
C ALA A 79 -6.29 -16.23 -2.62
N GLU A 80 -7.43 -16.85 -2.91
CA GLU A 80 -8.65 -16.13 -3.30
C GLU A 80 -9.26 -15.33 -2.14
N ALA A 81 -9.15 -15.81 -0.89
CA ALA A 81 -9.55 -15.03 0.28
C ALA A 81 -8.67 -13.79 0.48
N ASP A 82 -7.37 -13.90 0.15
CA ASP A 82 -6.45 -12.76 0.13
C ASP A 82 -6.80 -11.75 -0.98
N ILE A 83 -7.06 -12.22 -2.21
CA ILE A 83 -7.50 -11.34 -3.31
C ILE A 83 -8.81 -10.63 -2.95
N PHE A 84 -9.78 -11.34 -2.37
CA PHE A 84 -11.08 -10.79 -1.98
C PHE A 84 -10.96 -9.74 -0.86
N ALA A 85 -10.17 -10.03 0.19
CA ALA A 85 -9.93 -9.10 1.29
C ALA A 85 -9.19 -7.83 0.82
N LEU A 86 -8.16 -7.99 -0.02
CA LEU A 86 -7.45 -6.86 -0.62
C LEU A 86 -8.34 -6.02 -1.53
N ASN A 87 -9.23 -6.64 -2.32
CA ASN A 87 -10.11 -5.89 -3.20
C ASN A 87 -11.14 -5.05 -2.43
N GLN A 88 -11.64 -5.57 -1.29
CA GLN A 88 -12.45 -4.78 -0.35
C GLN A 88 -11.65 -3.61 0.25
N LEU A 89 -10.39 -3.84 0.65
CA LEU A 89 -9.51 -2.77 1.14
C LEU A 89 -9.31 -1.69 0.08
N PHE A 90 -8.94 -2.05 -1.14
CA PHE A 90 -8.71 -1.10 -2.22
C PHE A 90 -9.97 -0.29 -2.56
N PHE A 91 -11.13 -0.94 -2.66
CA PHE A 91 -12.41 -0.25 -2.82
C PHE A 91 -12.66 0.77 -1.69
N ARG A 92 -12.52 0.36 -0.42
CA ARG A 92 -12.72 1.25 0.74
C ARG A 92 -11.69 2.38 0.86
N LEU A 93 -10.50 2.21 0.28
CA LEU A 93 -9.45 3.24 0.22
C LEU A 93 -9.46 4.06 -1.09
N GLY A 94 -10.44 3.86 -1.98
CA GLY A 94 -10.58 4.60 -3.23
C GLY A 94 -9.55 4.25 -4.32
N PHE A 95 -8.97 3.05 -4.27
CA PHE A 95 -8.04 2.54 -5.29
C PHE A 95 -8.77 1.79 -6.40
N VAL A 96 -8.42 2.10 -7.67
CA VAL A 96 -8.81 1.27 -8.82
C VAL A 96 -7.80 0.14 -8.95
N ASN A 97 -8.22 -1.11 -8.70
CA ASN A 97 -7.34 -2.26 -8.59
C ASN A 97 -7.42 -3.19 -9.82
N ARG A 98 -6.29 -3.40 -10.52
CA ARG A 98 -6.17 -4.40 -11.58
C ARG A 98 -5.67 -5.72 -10.99
N ILE A 99 -6.48 -6.78 -11.04
CA ILE A 99 -6.11 -8.12 -10.57
C ILE A 99 -5.65 -8.97 -11.76
N VAL A 100 -4.50 -9.65 -11.62
CA VAL A 100 -4.04 -10.70 -12.53
C VAL A 100 -3.76 -11.97 -11.74
N ARG A 101 -4.37 -13.08 -12.18
CA ARG A 101 -4.17 -14.42 -11.63
C ARG A 101 -3.14 -15.19 -12.42
N ASP A 102 -2.38 -16.02 -11.72
CA ASP A 102 -1.42 -16.99 -12.23
C ASP A 102 -0.47 -16.46 -13.32
N PRO A 103 0.19 -15.29 -13.10
CA PRO A 103 1.23 -14.82 -13.99
C PRO A 103 2.44 -15.78 -13.99
N THR A 104 3.02 -15.97 -15.17
CA THR A 104 4.34 -16.60 -15.33
C THR A 104 5.45 -15.69 -14.79
N GLY A 105 6.69 -16.18 -14.68
CA GLY A 105 7.83 -15.37 -14.24
C GLY A 105 8.01 -14.07 -15.05
N GLU A 106 8.03 -14.16 -16.39
CA GLU A 106 8.03 -12.96 -17.25
C GLU A 106 6.65 -12.25 -17.25
N GLY A 107 5.56 -12.97 -16.96
CA GLY A 107 4.23 -12.40 -16.78
C GLY A 107 4.18 -11.34 -15.66
N PHE A 108 4.82 -11.59 -14.52
CA PHE A 108 4.94 -10.60 -13.43
C PHE A 108 5.52 -9.26 -13.93
N LYS A 109 6.61 -9.35 -14.70
CA LYS A 109 7.33 -8.19 -15.26
C LYS A 109 6.51 -7.50 -16.35
N ARG A 110 5.89 -8.25 -17.27
CA ARG A 110 5.03 -7.72 -18.32
C ARG A 110 3.83 -6.95 -17.76
N GLU A 111 3.11 -7.52 -16.80
CA GLU A 111 1.93 -6.86 -16.24
C GLU A 111 2.28 -5.64 -15.38
N LEU A 112 3.44 -5.63 -14.71
CA LEU A 112 3.93 -4.47 -13.99
C LEU A 112 4.37 -3.34 -14.95
N LEU A 113 5.00 -3.66 -16.08
CA LEU A 113 5.30 -2.68 -17.13
C LEU A 113 4.03 -2.12 -17.80
N ALA A 114 2.99 -2.93 -17.98
CA ALA A 114 1.69 -2.47 -18.45
C ALA A 114 1.00 -1.55 -17.41
N PHE A 115 1.06 -1.91 -16.13
CA PHE A 115 0.57 -1.07 -15.02
C PHE A 115 1.32 0.26 -14.93
N ARG A 116 2.64 0.26 -15.14
CA ARG A 116 3.43 1.49 -15.24
C ARG A 116 2.95 2.40 -16.37
N GLY A 117 2.67 1.85 -17.55
CA GLY A 117 2.10 2.61 -18.66
C GLY A 117 0.75 3.26 -18.31
N TRP A 118 -0.09 2.56 -17.55
CA TRP A 118 -1.36 3.10 -17.04
C TRP A 118 -1.14 4.22 -15.99
N VAL A 119 -0.20 4.05 -15.06
CA VAL A 119 0.22 5.09 -14.10
C VAL A 119 0.75 6.33 -14.82
N GLU A 120 1.65 6.19 -15.78
CA GLU A 120 2.19 7.31 -16.57
C GLU A 120 1.08 8.02 -17.36
N SER A 121 0.07 7.29 -17.86
CA SER A 121 -1.09 7.89 -18.56
C SER A 121 -1.94 8.82 -17.68
N ARG A 122 -1.78 8.77 -16.34
CA ARG A 122 -2.40 9.73 -15.40
C ARG A 122 -1.54 10.96 -15.11
N GLY A 123 -0.26 10.96 -15.49
CA GLY A 123 0.64 12.10 -15.36
C GLY A 123 0.69 12.72 -13.96
N SER A 124 0.28 13.99 -13.84
CA SER A 124 0.22 14.68 -12.54
C SER A 124 -0.90 14.16 -11.64
N CYS A 125 -2.02 13.66 -12.19
CA CYS A 125 -3.25 13.33 -11.47
C CYS A 125 -3.16 12.11 -10.54
N ILE A 126 -2.20 11.20 -10.76
CA ILE A 126 -1.95 10.09 -9.83
C ILE A 126 -1.44 10.64 -8.48
N SER A 127 -1.96 10.15 -7.35
CA SER A 127 -1.43 10.47 -6.01
C SER A 127 -0.47 9.40 -5.49
N CYS A 128 -0.67 8.13 -5.82
CA CYS A 128 0.16 6.99 -5.41
C CYS A 128 -0.07 5.73 -6.26
N CYS A 129 0.76 4.69 -6.06
CA CYS A 129 0.41 3.33 -6.45
C CYS A 129 0.55 2.31 -5.31
N PHE A 130 -0.19 1.19 -5.41
CA PHE A 130 -0.08 0.05 -4.50
C PHE A 130 0.03 -1.27 -5.29
N VAL A 131 1.19 -1.93 -5.23
CA VAL A 131 1.46 -3.19 -5.94
C VAL A 131 1.49 -4.34 -4.94
N VAL A 132 0.68 -5.37 -5.17
CA VAL A 132 0.67 -6.60 -4.37
C VAL A 132 1.22 -7.75 -5.19
N LEU A 133 2.21 -8.46 -4.65
CA LEU A 133 2.88 -9.61 -5.25
C LEU A 133 2.67 -10.83 -4.34
N MET A 134 1.88 -11.81 -4.79
CA MET A 134 1.51 -12.99 -3.98
C MET A 134 1.87 -14.28 -4.73
N ALA A 135 2.90 -14.99 -4.28
CA ALA A 135 3.42 -16.17 -4.97
C ALA A 135 4.02 -17.20 -4.01
N HIS A 136 4.64 -18.25 -4.56
CA HIS A 136 5.76 -18.92 -3.90
C HIS A 136 7.05 -18.13 -4.17
N GLY A 137 8.08 -18.31 -3.34
CA GLY A 137 9.30 -17.51 -3.42
C GLY A 137 10.46 -18.06 -2.62
N ARG A 138 11.58 -17.34 -2.73
CA ARG A 138 12.89 -17.55 -2.09
C ARG A 138 13.47 -16.16 -1.75
N PRO A 139 14.60 -16.02 -1.03
CA PRO A 139 15.27 -14.71 -0.87
C PRO A 139 15.36 -13.96 -2.21
N GLY A 140 14.83 -12.73 -2.26
CA GLY A 140 14.81 -11.86 -3.45
C GLY A 140 13.99 -12.34 -4.66
N ILE A 141 13.30 -13.49 -4.62
CA ILE A 141 12.75 -14.15 -5.83
C ILE A 141 11.29 -14.57 -5.64
N LEU A 142 10.47 -14.34 -6.67
CA LEU A 142 9.14 -14.93 -6.83
C LEU A 142 9.16 -16.04 -7.88
N ILE A 143 8.24 -17.00 -7.75
CA ILE A 143 8.04 -18.12 -8.67
C ILE A 143 6.67 -17.95 -9.35
N GLY A 144 6.66 -17.96 -10.69
CA GLY A 144 5.47 -17.87 -11.53
C GLY A 144 4.65 -19.16 -11.59
N SER A 145 3.48 -19.09 -12.22
CA SER A 145 2.59 -20.25 -12.45
C SER A 145 3.20 -21.34 -13.34
N ASP A 146 4.17 -20.96 -14.18
CA ASP A 146 5.00 -21.83 -15.02
C ASP A 146 6.26 -22.35 -14.31
N GLY A 147 6.45 -22.01 -13.03
CA GLY A 147 7.65 -22.35 -12.27
C GLY A 147 8.89 -21.50 -12.61
N THR A 148 8.82 -20.58 -13.58
CA THR A 148 9.94 -19.68 -13.87
C THR A 148 10.06 -18.58 -12.82
N THR A 149 11.28 -18.08 -12.60
CA THR A 149 11.58 -17.17 -11.50
C THR A 149 11.76 -15.72 -11.96
N VAL A 150 11.31 -14.77 -11.13
CA VAL A 150 11.52 -13.33 -11.33
C VAL A 150 12.14 -12.71 -10.07
N ASN A 151 13.11 -11.82 -10.26
CA ASN A 151 13.77 -11.13 -9.16
C ASN A 151 12.94 -9.90 -8.73
N LEU A 152 12.69 -9.77 -7.42
CA LEU A 152 11.91 -8.67 -6.83
C LEU A 152 12.52 -7.29 -7.11
N GLU A 153 13.84 -7.17 -7.14
CA GLU A 153 14.53 -5.91 -7.41
C GLU A 153 14.22 -5.39 -8.82
N GLN A 154 14.15 -6.26 -9.83
CA GLN A 154 13.77 -5.87 -11.19
C GLN A 154 12.32 -5.34 -11.26
N LEU A 155 11.42 -5.87 -10.42
CA LEU A 155 10.05 -5.38 -10.30
C LEU A 155 10.01 -4.02 -9.57
N PHE A 156 10.83 -3.82 -8.54
CA PHE A 156 10.91 -2.54 -7.82
C PHE A 156 11.55 -1.44 -8.67
N GLN A 157 12.64 -1.74 -9.38
CA GLN A 157 13.31 -0.84 -10.34
C GLN A 157 12.34 -0.38 -11.43
N ALA A 158 11.50 -1.28 -11.97
CA ALA A 158 10.54 -0.93 -13.02
C ALA A 158 9.60 0.23 -12.65
N MET A 159 9.35 0.47 -11.36
CA MET A 159 8.45 1.49 -10.82
C MET A 159 9.18 2.62 -10.06
N ASP A 160 10.50 2.70 -10.10
CA ASP A 160 11.27 3.68 -9.31
C ASP A 160 11.20 5.13 -9.88
N ASN A 161 11.86 6.09 -9.22
CA ASN A 161 11.80 7.50 -9.63
C ASN A 161 12.42 7.77 -11.02
N GLN A 162 13.27 6.88 -11.55
CA GLN A 162 13.84 7.00 -12.89
C GLN A 162 12.92 6.37 -13.94
N ASN A 163 12.29 5.25 -13.60
CA ASN A 163 11.49 4.44 -14.51
C ASN A 163 10.00 4.81 -14.57
N CYS A 164 9.48 5.49 -13.54
CA CYS A 164 8.09 5.95 -13.43
C CYS A 164 8.03 7.44 -13.02
N PRO A 165 8.33 8.38 -13.94
CA PRO A 165 8.29 9.83 -13.69
C PRO A 165 7.00 10.34 -13.04
N ALA A 166 5.82 9.80 -13.40
CA ALA A 166 4.54 10.22 -12.83
C ALA A 166 4.42 9.98 -11.31
N LEU A 167 5.25 9.09 -10.74
CA LEU A 167 5.34 8.80 -9.30
C LEU A 167 6.58 9.39 -8.61
N GLN A 168 7.30 10.31 -9.24
CA GLN A 168 8.38 11.05 -8.57
C GLN A 168 7.83 11.84 -7.38
N GLY A 169 8.39 11.61 -6.19
CA GLY A 169 7.93 12.25 -4.96
C GLY A 169 6.58 11.77 -4.42
N LYS A 170 5.99 10.73 -5.01
CA LYS A 170 4.70 10.13 -4.63
C LYS A 170 4.87 8.72 -4.06
N PRO A 171 3.95 8.23 -3.20
CA PRO A 171 4.07 6.92 -2.57
C PRO A 171 3.99 5.75 -3.56
N LYS A 172 4.94 4.82 -3.43
CA LYS A 172 5.04 3.56 -4.15
C LYS A 172 5.00 2.41 -3.14
N ILE A 173 3.81 1.87 -2.88
CA ILE A 173 3.61 0.83 -1.87
C ILE A 173 3.72 -0.55 -2.53
N PHE A 174 4.49 -1.44 -1.92
CA PHE A 174 4.67 -2.84 -2.33
C PHE A 174 4.33 -3.77 -1.17
N LEU A 175 3.51 -4.79 -1.42
CA LEU A 175 3.12 -5.82 -0.47
C LEU A 175 3.46 -7.20 -1.03
N ILE A 176 4.40 -7.90 -0.40
CA ILE A 176 5.01 -9.14 -0.88
C ILE A 176 4.61 -10.30 0.04
N GLN A 177 3.67 -11.13 -0.42
CA GLN A 177 3.23 -12.35 0.25
C GLN A 177 3.87 -13.58 -0.42
N ALA A 178 5.15 -13.81 -0.11
CA ALA A 178 5.94 -14.96 -0.56
C ALA A 178 6.97 -15.35 0.50
N CYS A 179 7.35 -16.63 0.56
CA CYS A 179 8.40 -17.10 1.47
C CYS A 179 9.75 -16.46 1.11
N ARG A 180 10.54 -16.08 2.11
CA ARG A 180 11.92 -15.58 1.92
C ARG A 180 12.97 -16.58 2.39
N GLY A 181 12.61 -17.85 2.51
CA GLY A 181 13.49 -18.96 2.88
C GLY A 181 12.69 -20.14 3.44
N GLU A 182 13.38 -21.02 4.15
CA GLU A 182 12.88 -22.32 4.61
C GLU A 182 12.91 -22.46 6.15
N GLN A 183 13.39 -21.44 6.87
CA GLN A 183 13.43 -21.45 8.34
C GLN A 183 12.05 -21.15 8.95
N GLU A 184 11.72 -21.81 10.04
CA GLU A 184 10.55 -21.52 10.85
C GLU A 184 10.94 -20.78 12.13
N ASP A 185 10.14 -19.80 12.56
CA ASP A 185 10.41 -19.01 13.78
C ASP A 185 9.77 -19.67 15.02
N PRO A 186 10.54 -20.16 16.00
CA PRO A 186 10.01 -20.70 17.26
C PRO A 186 9.58 -19.61 18.25
N GLY A 187 9.96 -18.35 18.04
CA GLY A 187 9.79 -17.24 18.98
C GLY A 187 10.83 -17.20 20.10
N ILE A 188 11.13 -15.99 20.58
CA ILE A 188 12.02 -15.71 21.73
C ILE A 188 11.46 -14.56 22.59
N MET A 189 11.92 -14.44 23.84
CA MET A 189 11.59 -13.32 24.75
C MET A 189 12.64 -12.21 24.64
N TYR A 190 12.24 -10.94 24.49
CA TYR A 190 13.18 -9.81 24.32
C TYR A 190 12.59 -8.43 24.72
N THR A 191 13.44 -7.42 24.96
CA THR A 191 13.09 -6.02 25.34
C THR A 191 13.95 -4.99 24.57
N THR A 192 13.38 -3.80 24.28
CA THR A 192 13.79 -2.87 23.19
C THR A 192 14.83 -1.79 23.53
N ASP A 193 15.32 -1.05 22.51
CA ASP A 193 15.17 0.44 22.36
C ASP A 193 15.89 1.03 21.09
N ALA A 194 15.84 2.37 20.84
CA ALA A 194 16.22 3.08 19.58
C ALA A 194 16.70 4.56 19.82
N LEU A 195 16.85 5.56 18.91
CA LEU A 195 16.45 5.83 17.50
C LEU A 195 17.19 7.10 16.92
N SER A 196 17.70 7.13 15.66
CA SER A 196 18.24 8.34 14.96
C SER A 196 18.39 8.15 13.42
N HIS A 197 17.92 8.99 12.47
CA HIS A 197 18.33 10.36 12.02
C HIS A 197 19.58 10.39 11.07
N LEU A 198 19.74 11.23 10.01
CA LEU A 198 18.90 12.27 9.36
C LEU A 198 19.41 12.73 7.93
N SER A 199 18.56 13.45 7.17
CA SER A 199 18.86 14.34 5.99
C SER A 199 19.08 13.73 4.58
N LYS A 200 19.21 14.59 3.53
CA LYS A 200 18.80 14.27 2.12
C LYS A 200 19.73 14.75 1.00
N VAL A 201 20.02 13.83 0.07
CA VAL A 201 19.83 14.01 -1.39
C VAL A 201 18.68 13.05 -1.80
N LEU A 202 18.22 13.04 -3.06
CA LEU A 202 17.26 12.07 -3.59
C LEU A 202 17.95 10.92 -4.34
N PRO A 203 18.00 9.69 -3.79
CA PRO A 203 18.27 8.49 -4.58
C PRO A 203 17.12 8.14 -5.55
N THR A 204 17.39 7.24 -6.48
CA THR A 204 16.39 6.63 -7.39
C THR A 204 15.24 5.94 -6.64
N HIS A 205 15.49 5.42 -5.44
CA HIS A 205 14.54 4.58 -4.68
C HIS A 205 13.94 5.30 -3.45
N THR A 206 13.35 6.49 -3.63
CA THR A 206 12.61 7.20 -2.56
C THR A 206 11.10 7.12 -2.69
N ASP A 207 10.42 7.42 -1.58
CA ASP A 207 8.96 7.44 -1.48
C ASP A 207 8.36 6.04 -1.72
N SER A 208 9.16 4.99 -1.52
CA SER A 208 8.74 3.60 -1.57
C SER A 208 8.52 3.03 -0.16
N LEU A 209 7.61 2.07 -0.06
CA LEU A 209 7.29 1.32 1.14
C LEU A 209 7.12 -0.15 0.77
N PHE A 210 7.91 -1.04 1.37
CA PHE A 210 7.92 -2.47 1.12
C PHE A 210 7.47 -3.21 2.38
N ILE A 211 6.46 -4.06 2.24
CA ILE A 211 5.84 -4.85 3.32
C ILE A 211 5.99 -6.32 2.94
N TYR A 212 6.79 -7.08 3.68
CA TYR A 212 7.05 -8.49 3.44
C TYR A 212 6.37 -9.37 4.50
N SER A 213 5.86 -10.53 4.08
CA SER A 213 5.18 -11.48 4.96
C SER A 213 6.06 -12.18 6.00
N SER A 214 7.37 -12.15 5.82
CA SER A 214 8.37 -12.67 6.76
C SER A 214 9.69 -11.91 6.62
N GLN A 215 10.58 -12.10 7.60
CA GLN A 215 12.00 -11.72 7.49
C GLN A 215 12.74 -12.62 6.49
N GLU A 216 13.91 -12.20 6.04
CA GLU A 216 14.72 -13.04 5.15
C GLU A 216 15.24 -14.30 5.86
N GLY A 217 15.26 -15.42 5.14
CA GLY A 217 15.50 -16.76 5.69
C GLY A 217 14.23 -17.51 6.08
N TYR A 218 13.12 -16.82 6.36
CA TYR A 218 11.93 -17.41 6.97
C TYR A 218 10.79 -17.72 5.99
N VAL A 219 9.98 -18.72 6.36
CA VAL A 219 8.74 -19.08 5.67
C VAL A 219 7.62 -18.05 5.93
N SER A 220 6.59 -18.04 5.07
CA SER A 220 5.44 -17.13 5.18
C SER A 220 4.14 -17.91 5.30
N TYR A 221 3.46 -17.78 6.45
CA TYR A 221 2.32 -18.62 6.83
C TYR A 221 0.97 -18.16 6.24
N ARG A 222 0.08 -19.15 5.99
CA ARG A 222 -1.24 -18.98 5.37
C ARG A 222 -2.21 -20.07 5.84
N SER A 223 -3.47 -19.71 6.06
CA SER A 223 -4.60 -20.64 6.24
C SER A 223 -5.14 -21.05 4.87
N GLU A 224 -5.40 -22.34 4.68
CA GLU A 224 -5.92 -22.89 3.41
C GLU A 224 -7.34 -22.40 3.08
N THR A 225 -8.09 -21.93 4.08
CA THR A 225 -9.46 -21.40 3.94
C THR A 225 -9.54 -19.89 4.14
N GLU A 226 -8.88 -19.34 5.16
CA GLU A 226 -9.00 -17.92 5.54
C GLU A 226 -8.01 -17.00 4.80
N GLY A 227 -6.97 -17.56 4.15
CA GLY A 227 -5.91 -16.79 3.51
C GLY A 227 -4.72 -16.49 4.42
N SER A 228 -3.89 -15.55 4.01
CA SER A 228 -2.57 -15.25 4.58
C SER A 228 -2.68 -14.37 5.81
N ILE A 229 -2.01 -14.76 6.90
CA ILE A 229 -2.16 -14.09 8.21
C ILE A 229 -1.81 -12.59 8.11
N LEU A 230 -0.74 -12.24 7.38
CA LEU A 230 -0.41 -10.83 7.08
C LEU A 230 -1.56 -10.14 6.34
N ILE A 231 -2.05 -10.70 5.22
CA ILE A 231 -3.05 -10.03 4.38
C ILE A 231 -4.35 -9.78 5.15
N GLN A 232 -4.86 -10.79 5.84
CA GLN A 232 -6.12 -10.68 6.59
C GLN A 232 -6.00 -9.70 7.76
N ARG A 233 -4.86 -9.65 8.46
CA ARG A 233 -4.61 -8.65 9.53
C ARG A 233 -4.35 -7.25 8.97
N LEU A 234 -3.62 -7.12 7.86
CA LEU A 234 -3.41 -5.84 7.16
C LEU A 234 -4.73 -5.21 6.75
N VAL A 235 -5.60 -5.97 6.06
CA VAL A 235 -6.94 -5.53 5.69
C VAL A 235 -7.76 -5.15 6.93
N THR A 236 -7.76 -5.98 7.98
CA THR A 236 -8.49 -5.73 9.24
C THR A 236 -8.05 -4.44 9.92
N VAL A 237 -6.75 -4.24 10.12
CA VAL A 237 -6.19 -3.07 10.81
C VAL A 237 -6.36 -1.81 9.99
N PHE A 238 -6.12 -1.87 8.67
CA PHE A 238 -6.24 -0.71 7.81
C PHE A 238 -7.70 -0.25 7.74
N LEU A 239 -8.66 -1.16 7.53
CA LEU A 239 -10.09 -0.84 7.49
C LEU A 239 -10.63 -0.24 8.80
N LYS A 240 -10.01 -0.54 9.94
CA LYS A 240 -10.36 0.05 11.24
C LYS A 240 -9.71 1.42 11.50
N GLY A 241 -8.58 1.73 10.86
CA GLY A 241 -7.71 2.85 11.28
C GLY A 241 -7.32 3.86 10.20
N PHE A 242 -7.66 3.67 8.92
CA PHE A 242 -7.20 4.53 7.82
C PHE A 242 -7.60 6.01 7.91
N CYS A 243 -8.62 6.34 8.71
CA CYS A 243 -9.07 7.72 8.94
C CYS A 243 -8.23 8.49 9.97
N GLU A 244 -7.51 7.78 10.84
CA GLU A 244 -6.92 8.32 12.07
C GLU A 244 -5.38 8.20 12.06
N PHE A 245 -4.86 7.02 11.71
CA PHE A 245 -3.43 6.70 11.83
C PHE A 245 -2.71 6.76 10.49
N HIS A 246 -1.43 7.17 10.50
CA HIS A 246 -0.61 7.11 9.30
C HIS A 246 -0.12 5.68 9.03
N ILE A 247 0.22 5.36 7.77
CA ILE A 247 0.46 3.99 7.31
C ILE A 247 1.49 3.21 8.14
N LEU A 248 2.52 3.88 8.67
CA LEU A 248 3.53 3.24 9.51
C LEU A 248 2.99 2.81 10.89
N GLU A 249 2.04 3.55 11.48
CA GLU A 249 1.36 3.14 12.73
C GLU A 249 0.41 1.97 12.48
N LEU A 250 -0.33 2.02 11.36
CA LEU A 250 -1.16 0.90 10.93
C LEU A 250 -0.30 -0.36 10.75
N LEU A 251 0.86 -0.23 10.09
CA LEU A 251 1.80 -1.34 9.94
C LEU A 251 2.43 -1.79 11.27
N THR A 252 2.71 -0.90 12.22
CA THR A 252 3.11 -1.30 13.59
C THR A 252 2.02 -2.12 14.29
N LYS A 253 0.74 -1.74 14.12
CA LYS A 253 -0.41 -2.51 14.63
C LYS A 253 -0.53 -3.87 13.93
N VAL A 254 -0.34 -3.93 12.61
CA VAL A 254 -0.31 -5.20 11.84
C VAL A 254 0.83 -6.11 12.28
N ILE A 255 2.06 -5.59 12.44
CA ILE A 255 3.22 -6.36 12.91
C ILE A 255 2.90 -6.98 14.28
N ARG A 256 2.33 -6.21 15.21
CA ARG A 256 1.89 -6.69 16.52
C ARG A 256 0.84 -7.80 16.39
N GLU A 257 -0.28 -7.54 15.72
CA GLU A 257 -1.37 -8.52 15.57
C GLU A 257 -0.94 -9.81 14.85
N VAL A 258 0.05 -9.76 13.96
CA VAL A 258 0.59 -10.96 13.29
C VAL A 258 1.61 -11.70 14.17
N SER A 259 2.44 -10.98 14.94
CA SER A 259 3.44 -11.56 15.84
C SER A 259 2.81 -12.20 17.07
N ASP A 260 1.70 -11.65 17.57
CA ASP A 260 0.99 -12.18 18.74
C ASP A 260 0.30 -13.53 18.46
N ILE A 261 -0.04 -13.82 17.20
CA ILE A 261 -0.65 -15.10 16.79
C ILE A 261 0.31 -16.27 17.01
N ASN A 262 -0.21 -17.36 17.57
CA ASN A 262 0.47 -18.64 17.63
C ASN A 262 -0.01 -19.51 16.47
N ILE A 263 0.90 -19.89 15.58
CA ILE A 263 0.57 -20.60 14.35
C ILE A 263 0.72 -22.11 14.61
N PRO A 264 -0.36 -22.90 14.52
CA PRO A 264 -0.29 -24.35 14.76
C PRO A 264 0.36 -25.06 13.57
N THR A 265 1.41 -25.83 13.82
CA THR A 265 2.04 -26.70 12.80
C THR A 265 1.55 -28.14 12.92
N ARG A 266 1.77 -28.94 11.86
CA ARG A 266 1.47 -30.39 11.85
C ARG A 266 2.16 -31.17 12.98
N ASN A 267 3.25 -30.63 13.53
CA ASN A 267 4.05 -31.25 14.58
C ASN A 267 3.64 -30.77 16.00
N GLN A 268 2.47 -30.12 16.15
CA GLN A 268 1.96 -29.49 17.38
C GLN A 268 2.85 -28.37 17.97
N GLN A 269 4.00 -28.07 17.35
CA GLN A 269 4.83 -26.92 17.71
C GLN A 269 4.13 -25.62 17.29
N GLN A 270 4.09 -24.65 18.20
CA GLN A 270 3.67 -23.30 17.88
C GLN A 270 4.80 -22.59 17.11
N ARG A 271 4.43 -21.81 16.10
CA ARG A 271 5.35 -20.94 15.35
C ARG A 271 4.88 -19.50 15.40
N LYS A 272 5.83 -18.59 15.18
CA LYS A 272 5.59 -17.14 15.04
C LYS A 272 5.81 -16.70 13.59
N SER A 273 5.33 -15.51 13.28
CA SER A 273 5.57 -14.84 11.99
C SER A 273 5.68 -13.35 12.26
N THR A 274 6.79 -12.73 11.84
CA THR A 274 7.00 -11.28 12.00
C THR A 274 7.11 -10.65 10.61
N PRO A 275 6.15 -9.80 10.19
CA PRO A 275 6.24 -9.06 8.93
C PRO A 275 7.41 -8.08 8.96
N LEU A 276 8.16 -7.97 7.86
CA LEU A 276 9.24 -7.00 7.72
C LEU A 276 8.76 -5.78 6.91
N VAL A 277 8.93 -4.58 7.46
CA VAL A 277 8.61 -3.32 6.79
C VAL A 277 9.88 -2.51 6.56
N GLN A 278 10.12 -2.14 5.31
CA GLN A 278 11.25 -1.29 4.88
C GLN A 278 10.70 -0.10 4.10
N TYR A 279 11.19 1.11 4.33
CA TYR A 279 10.63 2.31 3.67
C TYR A 279 11.66 3.41 3.45
N THR A 280 11.40 4.18 2.39
CA THR A 280 12.10 5.42 2.03
C THR A 280 11.11 6.58 1.88
N LEU A 281 9.95 6.47 2.55
CA LEU A 281 8.97 7.55 2.70
C LEU A 281 9.61 8.77 3.38
N ARG A 282 9.34 9.96 2.83
CA ARG A 282 9.95 11.25 3.23
C ARG A 282 8.96 12.24 3.85
N LYS A 283 7.71 11.78 4.02
CA LYS A 283 6.53 12.49 4.52
C LYS A 283 5.60 11.47 5.20
N LEU A 284 4.65 11.92 6.01
CA LEU A 284 3.58 11.06 6.54
C LEU A 284 2.59 10.69 5.41
N LEU A 285 2.06 9.47 5.47
CA LEU A 285 1.10 8.94 4.51
C LEU A 285 -0.16 8.47 5.22
N TYR A 286 -1.27 9.17 5.01
CA TYR A 286 -2.60 8.77 5.46
C TYR A 286 -3.37 8.21 4.26
N LEU A 287 -4.04 7.07 4.44
CA LEU A 287 -4.76 6.40 3.35
C LEU A 287 -6.22 6.86 3.19
N LYS A 288 -6.62 7.92 3.91
CA LYS A 288 -8.02 8.34 4.07
C LYS A 288 -8.74 8.48 2.71
N PRO A 289 -9.89 7.83 2.51
CA PRO A 289 -10.66 7.89 1.27
C PRO A 289 -11.43 9.21 1.14
N SER A 290 -11.71 9.55 -0.11
CA SER A 290 -12.57 10.66 -0.52
C SER A 290 -13.94 10.60 0.15
N GLY A 291 -14.34 11.69 0.82
CA GLY A 291 -15.73 11.94 1.24
C GLY A 291 -16.22 11.30 2.54
N MET A 292 -15.44 10.44 3.23
CA MET A 292 -15.82 9.99 4.58
C MET A 292 -15.44 11.04 5.63
N ALA A 293 -16.46 11.69 6.20
CA ALA A 293 -16.37 12.31 7.52
C ALA A 293 -15.95 11.25 8.57
N ALA A 294 -15.39 11.72 9.68
CA ALA A 294 -15.11 10.88 10.85
C ALA A 294 -16.40 10.62 11.65
#